data_AF-A0A917Y502-F1
#
_entry.id   AF-A0A917Y502-F1
#
_cell.length_a   1.000
_cell.length_b   1.000
_cell.length_c   1.000
_cell.angle_alpha   90.00
_cell.angle_beta   90.00
_cell.angle_gamma   90.00
#
_symmetry.space_group_name_H-M   'P 1'
#
loop_
_entity.id
_entity.type
_entity.pdbx_description
1 polymer ?
#
loop_
_entity_poly.entity_id
_entity_poly.type
_entity_poly.pdbx_seq_one_letter_code
_entity_poly.pdbx_strand_id
1 'polypeptide(L)' 'MREIVRNCRLCQESMDNSPFMLCQTCLKESEQVWNFIKKNPFVSIKDISVATEVSFEKVERMINFGKERQQRVVNRE' A
#
# COMPACT_ATOMS: atom_id res chain seq x y z
N MET A 1 25.38 -1.63 18.75
CA MET A 1 24.86 -1.64 17.36
C MET A 1 23.66 -0.71 17.34
N ARG A 2 23.57 0.25 16.41
CA ARG A 2 22.35 1.06 16.29
C ARG A 2 21.29 0.18 15.63
N GLU A 3 20.19 -0.09 16.33
CA GLU A 3 19.04 -0.75 15.72
C GLU A 3 18.55 0.15 14.58
N ILE A 4 18.61 -0.38 13.35
CA ILE A 4 18.06 0.32 12.19
C ILE A 4 16.54 0.16 12.31
N VAL A 5 15.87 1.16 12.89
CA VAL A 5 14.41 1.20 12.91
C VAL A 5 13.95 1.51 11.48
N ARG A 6 13.29 0.55 10.85
CA ARG A 6 12.70 0.73 9.52
C ARG A 6 11.25 1.15 9.69
N ASN A 7 10.83 2.19 8.97
CA ASN A 7 9.43 2.59 8.98
C ASN A 7 8.70 2.03 7.75
N CYS A 8 7.43 1.66 7.95
CA CYS A 8 6.53 1.28 6.88
C CYS A 8 6.39 2.43 5.88
N ARG A 9 6.62 2.17 4.59
CA ARG A 9 6.53 3.23 3.58
C ARG A 9 5.12 3.79 3.38
N LEU A 10 4.09 3.16 3.95
CA LEU A 10 2.69 3.55 3.77
C LEU A 10 2.09 4.24 5.01
N CYS A 11 2.22 3.63 6.19
CA CYS A 11 1.72 4.19 7.45
C CYS A 11 2.80 4.89 8.29
N GLN A 12 4.08 4.79 7.93
CA GLN A 12 5.23 5.33 8.68
C GLN A 12 5.43 4.76 10.08
N GLU A 13 4.67 3.74 10.47
CA GLU A 13 4.88 3.00 11.71
C GLU A 13 6.22 2.24 11.68
N SER A 14 6.88 2.16 12.83
CA SER A 14 8.10 1.39 13.00
C SER A 14 7.85 -0.10 12.77
N MET A 15 8.82 -0.75 12.15
CA MET A 15 8.78 -2.15 11.78
C MET A 15 10.02 -2.88 12.26
N ASP A 16 9.85 -4.17 12.55
CA ASP A 16 10.96 -5.09 12.72
C ASP A 16 11.81 -5.19 11.47
N ASN A 17 13.07 -5.62 11.66
CA ASN A 17 13.97 -5.90 10.55
C ASN A 17 13.40 -6.97 9.63
N SER A 18 13.01 -6.55 8.43
CA SER A 18 12.32 -7.38 7.45
C SER A 18 12.70 -6.92 6.03
N PRO A 19 12.74 -7.82 5.04
CA PRO A 19 12.99 -7.43 3.64
C PRO A 19 11.86 -6.57 3.07
N PHE A 20 10.66 -6.62 3.66
CA PHE A 20 9.49 -5.90 3.16
C PHE A 20 9.55 -4.39 3.42
N MET A 21 9.02 -3.62 2.47
CA MET A 21 8.89 -2.16 2.58
C MET A 21 7.65 -1.71 3.36
N LEU A 22 6.72 -2.61 3.63
CA LEU A 22 5.43 -2.36 4.26
C LEU A 22 5.26 -3.26 5.49
N CYS A 23 4.58 -2.78 6.53
CA CYS A 23 4.23 -3.59 7.69
C CYS A 23 3.20 -4.66 7.29
N GLN A 24 3.07 -5.70 8.11
CA GLN A 24 2.15 -6.82 7.84
C GLN A 24 0.71 -6.37 7.61
N THR A 25 0.24 -5.41 8.40
CA THR A 25 -1.09 -4.81 8.25
C THR A 25 -1.25 -4.14 6.88
N CYS A 26 -0.31 -3.26 6.51
CA CYS A 26 -0.35 -2.58 5.22
C CYS A 26 -0.19 -3.54 4.04
N LEU A 27 0.54 -4.65 4.19
CA LEU A 27 0.64 -5.70 3.16
C LEU A 27 -0.72 -6.36 2.92
N LYS A 28 -1.37 -6.82 3.99
CA LYS A 28 -2.66 -7.51 3.92
C LYS A 28 -3.76 -6.61 3.37
N GLU A 29 -3.86 -5.39 3.87
CA GLU A 29 -4.83 -4.42 3.37
C GLU A 29 -4.56 -4.03 1.92
N SER A 30 -3.28 -3.88 1.51
CA SER A 30 -2.96 -3.60 0.11
C SER A 30 -3.45 -4.73 -0.79
N GLU A 31 -3.22 -5.99 -0.41
CA GLU A 31 -3.70 -7.15 -1.17
C GLU A 31 -5.23 -7.13 -1.29
N GLN A 32 -5.94 -6.86 -0.20
CA GLN A 32 -7.40 -6.75 -0.20
C GLN A 32 -7.90 -5.64 -1.14
N VAL A 33 -7.31 -4.45 -1.05
CA VAL A 33 -7.63 -3.29 -1.91
C VAL A 33 -7.38 -3.61 -3.38
N TRP A 34 -6.22 -4.18 -3.73
CA TRP A 34 -5.91 -4.53 -5.12
C TRP A 34 -6.82 -5.63 -5.66
N ASN A 35 -7.17 -6.63 -4.84
CA ASN A 35 -8.12 -7.68 -5.22
C ASN A 35 -9.52 -7.12 -5.46
N PHE A 36 -9.96 -6.13 -4.66
CA PHE A 36 -11.22 -5.45 -4.88
C PHE A 36 -11.23 -4.62 -6.15
N ILE A 37 -10.17 -3.82 -6.40
CA ILE A 37 -10.02 -3.01 -7.62
C ILE A 37 -10.00 -3.89 -8.88
N LYS A 38 -9.30 -5.03 -8.85
CA LYS A 38 -9.29 -5.99 -9.97
C LYS A 38 -10.68 -6.50 -10.34
N LYS A 39 -11.57 -6.67 -9.36
CA LYS A 39 -12.96 -7.10 -9.57
C LYS A 39 -13.88 -5.94 -9.96
N ASN A 40 -13.53 -4.70 -9.61
CA ASN A 40 -14.34 -3.49 -9.79
C ASN A 40 -13.49 -2.36 -10.39
N PRO A 41 -13.18 -2.37 -11.70
CA PRO A 41 -12.17 -1.49 -12.29
C PRO A 41 -12.51 0.01 -12.30
N PHE A 42 -13.79 0.39 -12.17
CA PHE A 42 -14.27 1.78 -12.26
C PHE A 42 -14.80 2.33 -10.93
N VAL A 43 -14.38 1.74 -9.82
CA VAL A 43 -14.86 2.08 -8.48
C VAL A 43 -14.14 3.32 -7.90
N SER A 44 -14.85 4.13 -7.11
CA SER A 44 -14.26 5.31 -6.47
C SER A 44 -13.43 4.93 -5.24
N ILE A 45 -12.47 5.78 -4.84
CA ILE A 45 -11.67 5.58 -3.60
C ILE A 45 -12.57 5.45 -2.37
N LYS A 46 -13.66 6.22 -2.32
CA LYS A 46 -14.64 6.17 -1.24
C LYS A 46 -15.31 4.80 -1.15
N ASP A 47 -15.74 4.25 -2.28
CA ASP A 47 -16.40 2.95 -2.31
C ASP A 47 -15.42 1.82 -2.00
N ILE A 48 -14.15 1.93 -2.43
CA ILE A 48 -13.09 1.00 -2.02
C ILE A 48 -12.92 1.05 -0.49
N SER A 49 -12.83 2.25 0.09
CA SER A 49 -12.66 2.43 1.54
C SER A 49 -13.80 1.78 2.32
N VAL A 50 -15.04 1.99 1.90
CA VAL A 50 -16.22 1.36 2.52
C VAL A 50 -16.20 -0.16 2.35
N ALA A 51 -15.92 -0.66 1.14
CA ALA A 51 -15.97 -2.10 0.85
C ALA A 51 -14.81 -2.90 1.46
N THR A 52 -13.67 -2.25 1.72
CA THR A 52 -12.48 -2.90 2.25
C THR A 52 -12.22 -2.61 3.73
N GLU A 53 -13.03 -1.73 4.35
CA GLU A 53 -12.83 -1.26 5.72
C GLU A 53 -11.46 -0.61 5.97
N VAL A 54 -10.77 -0.21 4.89
CA VAL A 54 -9.51 0.52 4.92
C VAL A 54 -9.84 2.01 4.85
N SER A 55 -9.19 2.83 5.68
CA SER A 55 -9.49 4.27 5.71
C SER A 55 -9.22 4.93 4.35
N PHE A 56 -10.03 5.94 4.01
CA PHE A 56 -9.94 6.65 2.73
C PHE A 56 -8.51 7.12 2.42
N GLU A 57 -7.85 7.78 3.38
CA GLU A 57 -6.48 8.27 3.24
C GLU A 57 -5.48 7.13 2.97
N LYS A 58 -5.69 5.96 3.59
CA LYS A 58 -4.80 4.82 3.46
C LYS A 58 -4.99 4.15 2.09
N VAL A 59 -6.22 4.03 1.60
CA VAL A 59 -6.52 3.58 0.23
C VAL A 59 -5.89 4.53 -0.80
N GLU A 60 -6.03 5.84 -0.62
CA GLU A 60 -5.43 6.83 -1.51
C GLU A 60 -3.90 6.68 -1.56
N ARG A 61 -3.24 6.55 -0.40
CA ARG A 61 -1.79 6.28 -0.33
C ARG A 61 -1.41 4.97 -1.01
N MET A 62 -2.19 3.89 -0.85
CA MET A 62 -1.95 2.60 -1.51
C MET A 62 -1.99 2.71 -3.03
N ILE A 63 -2.97 3.44 -3.57
CA ILE A 63 -3.12 3.64 -5.02
C ILE A 63 -1.95 4.45 -5.55
N ASN A 64 -1.58 5.55 -4.89
CA ASN A 64 -0.45 6.40 -5.29
C ASN A 64 0.88 5.63 -5.22
N PHE A 65 1.09 4.85 -4.17
CA PHE A 65 2.26 3.99 -4.02
C PHE A 65 2.34 2.92 -5.12
N GLY A 66 1.21 2.39 -5.60
CA GLY A 66 1.14 1.49 -6.75
C GLY A 66 1.55 2.15 -8.08
N LYS A 67 1.09 3.38 -8.32
CA LYS A 67 1.44 4.16 -9.53
C LYS A 67 2.93 4.47 -9.60
N GLU A 68 3.54 4.86 -8.48
CA GLU A 68 4.99 5.09 -8.40
C GLU A 68 5.80 3.83 -8.74
N ARG A 69 5.32 2.64 -8.35
CA ARG A 69 5.97 1.37 -8.72
C ARG A 69 5.87 1.09 -10.22
N GLN A 70 4.73 1.36 -10.85
CA GLN A 70 4.56 1.17 -12.30
C GLN A 70 5.50 2.10 -13.09
N GLN A 71 5.61 3.38 -12.69
CA GLN A 71 6.53 4.33 -13.33
C GLN A 71 8.01 3.91 -13.22
N ARG A 72 8.42 3.34 -12.09
CA ARG A 72 9.79 2.84 -11.90
C ARG A 72 10.13 1.60 -12.72
N VAL A 73 9.13 0.82 -13.15
CA VAL A 73 9.34 -0.33 -14.05
C VAL A 73 9.50 0.15 -15.49
N VAL A 74 8.76 1.20 -15.90
CA VAL A 74 8.85 1.77 -17.26
C VAL A 74 10.18 2.49 -17.48
N ASN A 75 10.75 3.13 -16.47
CA ASN A 75 12.02 3.88 -16.58
C ASN A 75 13.29 3.04 -16.31
N ARG A 76 13.21 1.71 -16.44
CA ARG A 76 14.38 0.81 -16.40
C ARG A 76 14.69 0.34 -17.81
N GLU A 77 15.18 1.25 -18.64
CA GLU A 77 15.85 0.97 -19.92
C GLU A 77 17.31 1.44 -19.84
#